data_AF-A0A850YVB1-F1
#
_entry.id   AF-A0A850YVB1-F1
#
_cell.length_a   1.000
_cell.length_b   1.000
_cell.length_c   1.000
_cell.angle_alpha   90.00
_cell.angle_beta   90.00
_cell.angle_gamma   90.00
#
_symmetry.space_group_name_H-M   'P 1'
#
loop_
_entity.id
_entity.type
_entity.pdbx_description
1 polymer ?
#
loop_
_entity_poly.entity_id
_entity_poly.type
_entity_poly.pdbx_seq_one_letter_code
_entity_poly.pdbx_strand_id
1 'polypeptide(L)'
;MTTIRQRRVGKGAEAAEDQPSEETNVKPDGKILPDPPGGKLWNIVSITVGGIVAISLGLLTSVYVATLHENDLWFSNIKEVEREISFRTECGLYYSYYKQMIQAASIQQGLHGLVYDNKTESVRTINILERMNVYQEVFLSILYRILPIQQYLEPVYFYIYTLFGLQAVYVIALYVTSWLLSGTWLSGLLAACWYITNRVDTTRVEFTIPLRENWALPFFAVQIAAITYLLRTHLQPAQERLTLMAVFIATFLFSLTWQFNQFMMLIQALALFILDCLDMLPTAKVTWLYIIQISGLLLVCVLQFFNSMILGSLLISFNVSVLIARIIQKNLKKGGLPNRLGKLILHVLLVLCLTLLINKFIKKILHLESDEHIFKFLKAKFGFGATR
;
A
#
# COMPACT_ATOMS: atom_id res chain seq x y z
N MET A 1 -42.70 -35.80 24.65
CA MET A 1 -41.85 -36.27 25.78
C MET A 1 -40.92 -35.15 26.19
N THR A 2 -41.23 -34.45 27.26
CA THR A 2 -40.28 -33.56 27.96
C THR A 2 -40.73 -33.51 29.40
N THR A 3 -40.07 -34.34 30.20
CA THR A 3 -40.31 -34.56 31.61
C THR A 3 -39.84 -33.38 32.45
N ILE A 4 -40.78 -32.71 33.10
CA ILE A 4 -40.55 -31.91 34.31
C ILE A 4 -40.41 -32.89 35.48
N ARG A 5 -39.34 -32.78 36.29
CA ARG A 5 -39.38 -33.30 37.67
C ARG A 5 -38.38 -32.62 38.63
N GLN A 6 -38.98 -31.79 39.51
CA GLN A 6 -38.74 -31.62 40.97
C GLN A 6 -37.36 -31.14 41.48
N ARG A 7 -37.20 -30.47 42.63
CA ARG A 7 -37.98 -29.63 43.57
C ARG A 7 -37.00 -29.39 44.75
N ARG A 8 -36.92 -28.21 45.35
CA ARG A 8 -36.68 -28.13 46.81
C ARG A 8 -37.19 -26.80 47.38
N VAL A 9 -38.13 -26.96 48.30
CA VAL A 9 -38.75 -25.93 49.13
C VAL A 9 -37.93 -25.76 50.40
N GLY A 10 -37.82 -24.53 50.91
CA GLY A 10 -37.39 -24.25 52.27
C GLY A 10 -37.55 -22.78 52.66
N LYS A 11 -38.66 -22.48 53.36
CA LYS A 11 -38.91 -21.44 54.40
C LYS A 11 -38.36 -20.02 54.16
N GLY A 12 -39.11 -18.91 54.10
CA GLY A 12 -40.32 -18.51 54.82
C GLY A 12 -39.97 -17.47 55.90
N ALA A 13 -40.14 -16.17 55.59
CA ALA A 13 -40.35 -15.06 56.55
C ALA A 13 -40.68 -13.74 55.81
N GLU A 14 -41.97 -13.37 55.88
CA GLU A 14 -42.63 -12.05 56.02
C GLU A 14 -42.19 -10.76 55.29
N ALA A 15 -43.22 -9.95 55.06
CA ALA A 15 -43.36 -8.82 54.15
C ALA A 15 -42.95 -7.45 54.71
N ALA A 16 -42.64 -6.50 53.82
CA ALA A 16 -43.03 -5.09 53.90
C ALA A 16 -42.74 -4.37 52.56
N GLU A 17 -43.72 -3.61 52.06
CA GLU A 17 -43.63 -2.64 50.95
C GLU A 17 -42.94 -1.34 51.42
N ASP A 18 -42.06 -0.73 50.61
CA ASP A 18 -42.14 0.69 50.18
C ASP A 18 -40.92 1.16 49.34
N GLN A 19 -41.23 1.64 48.12
CA GLN A 19 -40.67 2.78 47.36
C GLN A 19 -39.18 2.94 46.95
N PRO A 20 -38.90 3.70 45.86
CA PRO A 20 -37.77 3.49 44.96
C PRO A 20 -36.58 4.43 45.23
N SER A 21 -35.35 3.91 45.10
CA SER A 21 -34.14 4.73 45.19
C SER A 21 -33.11 4.42 44.10
N GLU A 22 -32.82 5.47 43.34
CA GLU A 22 -31.52 5.89 42.80
C GLU A 22 -30.74 4.98 41.84
N GLU A 23 -30.65 5.48 40.59
CA GLU A 23 -29.67 5.11 39.58
C GLU A 23 -28.25 5.09 40.16
N THR A 24 -27.71 3.88 40.35
CA THR A 24 -26.28 3.72 40.62
C THR A 24 -25.57 3.33 39.32
N ASN A 25 -24.77 4.27 38.83
CA ASN A 25 -23.78 4.13 37.76
C ASN A 25 -22.94 2.84 37.91
N VAL A 26 -23.24 1.81 37.12
CA VAL A 26 -22.41 0.60 37.03
C VAL A 26 -21.26 0.87 36.06
N LYS A 27 -20.06 1.13 36.61
CA LYS A 27 -18.80 0.98 35.88
C LYS A 27 -18.63 -0.51 35.49
N PRO A 28 -18.33 -0.86 34.23
CA PRO A 28 -17.95 -2.23 33.92
C PRO A 28 -16.50 -2.44 34.35
N ASP A 29 -16.31 -3.00 35.54
CA ASP A 29 -15.03 -3.58 35.95
C ASP A 29 -14.81 -4.86 35.11
N GLY A 30 -14.15 -4.69 33.97
CA GLY A 30 -13.69 -5.80 33.14
C GLY A 30 -12.56 -6.54 33.83
N LYS A 31 -12.88 -7.50 34.69
CA LYS A 31 -11.92 -8.51 35.16
C LYS A 31 -11.42 -9.30 33.95
N ILE A 32 -10.17 -9.04 33.57
CA ILE A 32 -9.40 -9.85 32.62
C ILE A 32 -9.27 -11.24 33.23
N LEU A 33 -9.97 -12.23 32.66
CA LEU A 33 -9.77 -13.64 32.97
C LEU A 33 -8.30 -14.00 32.66
N PRO A 34 -7.57 -14.66 33.57
CA PRO A 34 -6.19 -15.06 33.32
C PRO A 34 -6.15 -16.09 32.19
N ASP A 35 -5.26 -15.87 31.22
CA ASP A 35 -5.03 -16.80 30.11
C ASP A 35 -4.72 -18.21 30.66
N PRO A 36 -5.29 -19.28 30.06
CA PRO A 36 -5.01 -20.64 30.49
C PRO A 36 -3.51 -20.99 30.35
N PRO A 37 -2.96 -21.82 31.26
CA PRO A 37 -1.55 -22.20 31.25
C PRO A 37 -1.27 -23.02 29.99
N GLY A 38 -0.72 -22.37 28.96
CA GLY A 38 -0.49 -22.93 27.63
C GLY A 38 -0.68 -21.93 26.48
N GLY A 39 -1.46 -20.86 26.69
CA GLY A 39 -1.73 -19.86 25.65
C GLY A 39 -0.49 -19.12 25.15
N LYS A 40 0.45 -18.80 26.05
CA LYS A 40 1.72 -18.15 25.67
C LYS A 40 2.61 -19.06 24.82
N LEU A 41 2.72 -20.34 25.16
CA LEU A 41 3.50 -21.31 24.38
C LEU A 41 2.87 -21.54 23.01
N TRP A 42 1.55 -21.72 22.95
CA TRP A 42 0.81 -21.86 21.70
C TRP A 42 0.95 -20.63 20.80
N ASN A 43 0.90 -19.43 21.36
CA ASN A 43 1.12 -18.19 20.61
C ASN A 43 2.54 -18.11 20.04
N ILE A 44 3.56 -18.48 20.82
CA ILE A 44 4.95 -18.51 20.33
C ILE A 44 5.07 -19.52 19.19
N VAL A 45 4.59 -20.75 19.38
CA VAL A 45 4.63 -21.80 18.35
C VAL A 45 3.88 -21.36 17.09
N SER A 46 2.69 -20.77 17.23
CA SER A 46 1.90 -20.25 16.11
C SER A 46 2.61 -19.15 15.35
N ILE A 47 3.24 -18.20 16.06
CA ILE A 47 4.03 -17.12 15.45
C ILE A 47 5.24 -17.70 14.70
N THR A 48 5.97 -18.63 15.31
CA THR A 48 7.15 -19.26 14.70
C THR A 48 6.78 -20.07 13.46
N VAL A 49 5.81 -20.98 13.58
CA VAL A 49 5.36 -21.83 12.45
C VAL A 49 4.78 -20.96 11.35
N GLY A 50 3.87 -20.05 11.69
CA GLY A 50 3.25 -19.17 10.70
C GLY A 50 4.26 -18.24 10.01
N GLY A 51 5.28 -17.78 10.73
CA GLY A 51 6.37 -16.98 10.16
C GLY A 51 7.26 -17.77 9.21
N ILE A 52 7.62 -19.00 9.57
CA ILE A 52 8.37 -19.91 8.68
C ILE A 52 7.58 -20.18 7.41
N VAL A 53 6.28 -20.52 7.54
CA VAL A 53 5.40 -20.77 6.39
C VAL A 53 5.30 -19.53 5.48
N ALA A 54 5.17 -18.33 6.05
CA ALA A 54 5.15 -17.09 5.28
C ALA A 54 6.41 -16.93 4.41
N ILE A 55 7.58 -17.07 5.03
CA ILE A 55 8.88 -16.93 4.35
C ILE A 55 9.05 -18.02 3.29
N SER A 56 8.73 -19.28 3.63
CA SER A 56 8.81 -20.40 2.69
C SER A 56 7.92 -20.20 1.46
N LEU A 57 6.67 -19.75 1.62
CA LEU A 57 5.76 -19.48 0.51
C LEU A 57 6.21 -18.29 -0.34
N GLY A 58 6.72 -17.23 0.30
CA GLY A 58 7.29 -16.09 -0.42
C GLY A 58 8.47 -16.51 -1.29
N LEU A 59 9.45 -17.21 -0.70
CA LEU A 59 10.61 -17.73 -1.43
C LEU A 59 10.21 -18.71 -2.53
N LEU A 60 9.27 -19.62 -2.24
CA LEU A 60 8.73 -20.54 -3.24
C LEU A 60 8.10 -19.78 -4.41
N THR A 61 7.38 -18.69 -4.17
CA THR A 61 6.79 -17.87 -5.24
C THR A 61 7.88 -17.25 -6.11
N SER A 62 8.93 -16.70 -5.50
CA SER A 62 10.06 -16.12 -6.24
C SER A 62 10.74 -17.16 -7.12
N VAL A 63 11.06 -18.33 -6.56
CA VAL A 63 11.65 -19.45 -7.30
C VAL A 63 10.69 -19.94 -8.39
N TYR A 64 9.39 -19.99 -8.09
CA TYR A 64 8.38 -20.44 -9.05
C TYR A 64 8.30 -19.53 -10.28
N VAL A 65 8.25 -18.21 -10.08
CA VAL A 65 8.23 -17.24 -11.17
C VAL A 65 9.55 -17.29 -11.95
N ALA A 66 10.70 -17.41 -11.28
CA ALA A 66 11.99 -17.55 -11.95
C ALA A 66 12.07 -18.83 -12.80
N THR A 67 11.59 -19.96 -12.26
CA THR A 67 11.56 -21.25 -12.97
C THR A 67 10.63 -21.20 -14.17
N LEU A 68 9.48 -20.54 -14.01
CA LEU A 68 8.53 -20.38 -15.10
C LEU A 68 9.10 -19.52 -16.22
N HIS A 69 9.77 -18.41 -15.88
CA HIS A 69 10.46 -17.57 -16.86
C HIS A 69 11.56 -18.34 -17.61
N GLU A 70 12.36 -19.15 -16.90
CA GLU A 70 13.38 -19.99 -17.51
C GLU A 70 12.76 -21.04 -18.44
N ASN A 71 11.66 -21.69 -18.04
CA ASN A 71 11.00 -22.70 -18.85
C ASN A 71 10.34 -22.13 -20.11
N ASP A 72 9.82 -20.91 -20.05
CA ASP A 72 9.13 -20.26 -21.18
C ASP A 72 10.12 -19.74 -22.23
N LEU A 73 11.20 -19.09 -21.81
CA LEU A 73 12.16 -18.44 -22.73
C LEU A 73 13.46 -19.21 -22.95
N TRP A 74 13.71 -20.27 -22.17
CA TRP A 74 15.02 -20.93 -22.08
C TRP A 74 16.13 -19.90 -21.88
N PHE A 75 15.87 -18.98 -20.94
CA PHE A 75 16.58 -17.71 -20.82
C PHE A 75 18.07 -17.90 -20.57
N SER A 76 18.47 -18.97 -19.86
CA SER A 76 19.87 -19.38 -19.67
C SER A 76 20.59 -19.80 -20.94
N ASN A 77 19.89 -20.39 -21.91
CA ASN A 77 20.49 -20.98 -23.11
C ASN A 77 20.60 -20.02 -24.29
N ILE A 78 19.86 -18.91 -24.26
CA ILE A 78 19.88 -17.89 -25.33
C ILE A 78 21.01 -16.86 -25.12
N LYS A 79 21.41 -16.20 -26.21
CA LYS A 79 22.50 -15.21 -26.17
C LYS A 79 22.06 -13.91 -25.50
N GLU A 80 23.01 -13.13 -24.98
CA GLU A 80 22.73 -11.82 -24.34
C GLU A 80 21.84 -10.92 -25.20
N VAL A 81 22.14 -10.80 -26.51
CA VAL A 81 21.33 -9.97 -27.42
C VAL A 81 19.88 -10.46 -27.51
N GLU A 82 19.66 -11.79 -27.51
CA GLU A 82 18.32 -12.38 -27.54
C GLU A 82 17.58 -12.15 -26.21
N ARG A 83 18.30 -12.26 -25.07
CA ARG A 83 17.75 -11.90 -23.74
C ARG A 83 17.28 -10.45 -23.73
N GLU A 84 18.06 -9.53 -24.30
CA GLU A 84 17.69 -8.11 -24.34
C GLU A 84 16.49 -7.83 -25.24
N ILE A 85 16.42 -8.50 -26.40
CA ILE A 85 15.29 -8.39 -27.33
C ILE A 85 14.00 -8.98 -26.72
N SER A 86 14.09 -9.92 -25.76
CA SER A 86 12.91 -10.43 -25.07
C SER A 86 12.19 -9.36 -24.23
N PHE A 87 12.89 -8.32 -23.77
CA PHE A 87 12.26 -7.18 -23.11
C PHE A 87 11.61 -6.28 -24.15
N ARG A 88 10.30 -6.47 -24.36
CA ARG A 88 9.53 -5.67 -25.32
C ARG A 88 9.12 -4.32 -24.73
N THR A 89 8.86 -3.37 -25.63
CA THR A 89 8.25 -2.06 -25.34
C THR A 89 8.95 -1.31 -24.19
N GLU A 90 8.21 -0.93 -23.15
CA GLU A 90 8.70 -0.16 -22.00
C GLU A 90 9.67 -0.96 -21.12
N CYS A 91 9.57 -2.29 -21.11
CA CYS A 91 10.47 -3.14 -20.35
C CYS A 91 11.91 -3.03 -20.87
N GLY A 92 12.06 -3.06 -22.20
CA GLY A 92 13.38 -2.91 -22.85
C GLY A 92 13.93 -1.51 -22.65
N LEU A 93 13.06 -0.49 -22.69
CA LEU A 93 13.44 0.89 -22.41
C LEU A 93 13.99 1.04 -20.98
N TYR A 94 13.32 0.53 -19.97
CA TYR A 94 13.80 0.60 -18.58
C TYR A 94 15.12 -0.14 -18.39
N TYR A 95 15.22 -1.35 -18.93
CA TYR A 95 16.46 -2.13 -18.88
C TYR A 95 17.62 -1.40 -19.58
N SER A 96 17.36 -0.66 -20.66
CA SER A 96 18.39 0.13 -21.34
C SER A 96 19.02 1.22 -20.46
N TYR A 97 18.22 1.90 -19.60
CA TYR A 97 18.74 2.89 -18.66
C TYR A 97 19.57 2.26 -17.54
N TYR A 98 19.14 1.09 -17.04
CA TYR A 98 19.94 0.28 -16.12
C TYR A 98 21.29 -0.10 -16.74
N LYS A 99 21.29 -0.59 -17.99
CA LYS A 99 22.51 -0.96 -18.74
C LYS A 99 23.42 0.24 -18.98
N GLN A 100 22.87 1.39 -19.36
CA GLN A 100 23.62 2.65 -19.54
C GLN A 100 24.38 3.04 -18.26
N MET A 101 23.76 2.92 -17.09
CA MET A 101 24.40 3.21 -15.81
C MET A 101 25.54 2.25 -15.47
N ILE A 102 25.42 0.97 -15.86
CA ILE A 102 26.47 -0.04 -15.64
C ILE A 102 27.66 0.18 -16.57
N GLN A 103 27.39 0.50 -17.83
CA GLN A 103 28.42 0.70 -18.86
C GLN A 103 29.17 2.04 -18.72
N ALA A 104 28.62 3.01 -17.97
CA ALA A 104 29.27 4.30 -17.74
C ALA A 104 30.56 4.17 -16.93
N ALA A 105 31.63 4.88 -17.31
CA ALA A 105 32.92 4.82 -16.64
C ALA A 105 32.85 5.18 -15.14
N SER A 106 31.96 6.10 -14.75
CA SER A 106 31.66 6.42 -13.35
C SER A 106 30.15 6.53 -13.10
N ILE A 107 29.74 6.42 -11.84
CA ILE A 107 28.33 6.59 -11.44
C ILE A 107 27.84 8.01 -11.77
N GLN A 108 28.68 9.01 -11.52
CA GLN A 108 28.37 10.41 -11.82
C GLN A 108 28.16 10.64 -13.32
N GLN A 109 29.01 10.04 -14.17
CA GLN A 109 28.85 10.15 -15.62
C GLN A 109 27.58 9.43 -16.10
N GLY A 110 27.26 8.28 -15.51
CA GLY A 110 26.00 7.57 -15.78
C GLY A 110 24.78 8.43 -15.45
N LEU A 111 24.74 9.00 -14.24
CA LEU A 111 23.67 9.89 -13.79
C LEU A 111 23.54 11.13 -14.68
N HIS A 112 24.66 11.77 -15.01
CA HIS A 112 24.68 12.90 -15.93
C HIS A 112 24.11 12.51 -17.30
N GLY A 113 24.45 11.32 -17.79
CA GLY A 113 23.91 10.79 -19.05
C GLY A 113 22.40 10.55 -19.02
N LEU A 114 21.83 10.17 -17.88
CA LEU A 114 20.38 10.02 -17.71
C LEU A 114 19.65 11.37 -17.53
N VAL A 115 20.28 12.35 -16.89
CA VAL A 115 19.69 13.68 -16.68
C VAL A 115 19.71 14.51 -17.97
N TYR A 116 20.73 14.32 -18.81
CA TYR A 116 20.89 15.01 -20.09
C TYR A 116 20.84 14.03 -21.26
N ASP A 117 19.74 13.28 -21.37
CA ASP A 117 19.57 12.28 -22.42
C ASP A 117 19.06 12.91 -23.72
N ASN A 118 19.79 12.69 -24.81
CA ASN A 118 19.45 13.13 -26.17
C ASN A 118 19.21 11.96 -27.14
N LYS A 119 19.08 10.74 -26.61
CA LYS A 119 18.95 9.50 -27.40
C LYS A 119 17.52 8.98 -27.44
N THR A 120 16.79 9.15 -26.33
CA THR A 120 15.43 8.64 -26.17
C THR A 120 14.44 9.41 -27.04
N GLU A 121 14.55 10.75 -27.06
CA GLU A 121 13.68 11.60 -27.86
C GLU A 121 14.48 12.37 -28.90
N SER A 122 14.04 12.24 -30.17
CA SER A 122 14.65 12.97 -31.26
C SER A 122 14.50 14.48 -31.05
N VAL A 123 15.58 15.24 -31.30
CA VAL A 123 15.64 16.71 -31.27
C VAL A 123 15.51 17.33 -29.86
N ARG A 124 15.34 16.55 -28.80
CA ARG A 124 15.17 17.07 -27.43
C ARG A 124 16.12 16.39 -26.45
N THR A 125 16.71 17.20 -25.57
CA THR A 125 17.38 16.68 -24.37
C THR A 125 16.36 16.61 -23.24
N ILE A 126 16.20 15.44 -22.64
CA ILE A 126 15.23 15.20 -21.57
C ILE A 126 15.89 14.62 -20.33
N ASN A 127 15.32 14.94 -19.17
CA ASN A 127 15.69 14.33 -17.91
C ASN A 127 14.90 13.03 -17.72
N ILE A 128 15.59 11.89 -17.87
CA ILE A 128 14.97 10.56 -17.77
C ILE A 128 14.48 10.28 -16.34
N LEU A 129 15.17 10.78 -15.31
CA LEU A 129 14.78 10.57 -13.92
C LEU A 129 13.43 11.22 -13.62
N GLU A 130 13.25 12.45 -14.09
CA GLU A 130 11.99 13.19 -13.96
C GLU A 130 10.86 12.55 -14.77
N ARG A 131 11.16 12.14 -16.00
CA ARG A 131 10.12 11.76 -16.98
C ARG A 131 9.72 10.28 -16.96
N MET A 132 10.67 9.37 -16.77
CA MET A 132 10.47 7.92 -16.92
C MET A 132 10.45 7.18 -15.57
N ASN A 133 10.65 7.89 -14.47
CA ASN A 133 10.64 7.37 -13.11
C ASN A 133 11.54 6.13 -12.93
N VAL A 134 12.81 6.23 -13.33
CA VAL A 134 13.77 5.11 -13.38
C VAL A 134 14.64 4.97 -12.11
N TYR A 135 14.13 5.39 -10.95
CA TYR A 135 14.92 5.41 -9.71
C TYR A 135 15.35 4.02 -9.26
N GLN A 136 14.48 3.01 -9.44
CA GLN A 136 14.83 1.62 -9.13
C GLN A 136 15.97 1.08 -10.02
N GLU A 137 16.04 1.46 -11.30
CA GLU A 137 17.14 1.06 -12.19
C GLU A 137 18.45 1.75 -11.80
N VAL A 138 18.40 3.04 -11.46
CA VAL A 138 19.56 3.77 -10.94
C VAL A 138 20.06 3.15 -9.64
N PHE A 139 19.15 2.86 -8.70
CA PHE A 139 19.51 2.23 -7.44
C PHE A 139 20.16 0.86 -7.65
N LEU A 140 19.57 0.01 -8.49
CA LEU A 140 20.13 -1.30 -8.77
C LEU A 140 21.46 -1.26 -9.51
N SER A 141 21.63 -0.35 -10.46
CA SER A 141 22.89 -0.23 -11.19
C SER A 141 24.02 0.23 -10.27
N ILE A 142 23.74 1.14 -9.34
CA ILE A 142 24.70 1.54 -8.28
C ILE A 142 25.04 0.34 -7.39
N LEU A 143 24.03 -0.41 -6.93
CA LEU A 143 24.23 -1.58 -6.09
C LEU A 143 25.09 -2.64 -6.78
N TYR A 144 24.82 -2.91 -8.06
CA TYR A 144 25.55 -3.86 -8.90
C TYR A 144 27.00 -3.44 -9.19
N ARG A 145 27.29 -2.13 -9.20
CA ARG A 145 28.64 -1.60 -9.39
C ARG A 145 29.48 -1.57 -8.11
N ILE A 146 28.84 -1.34 -6.96
CA ILE A 146 29.54 -1.20 -5.68
C ILE A 146 29.80 -2.56 -5.02
N LEU A 147 28.84 -3.48 -5.12
CA LEU A 147 28.96 -4.82 -4.56
C LEU A 147 29.65 -5.79 -5.54
N PRO A 148 30.30 -6.86 -5.06
CA PRO A 148 31.01 -7.83 -5.91
C PRO A 148 30.04 -8.79 -6.65
N ILE A 149 28.89 -8.30 -7.11
CA ILE A 149 27.84 -9.10 -7.75
C ILE A 149 28.27 -9.55 -9.15
N GLN A 150 29.05 -8.71 -9.84
CA GLN A 150 29.60 -8.98 -11.18
C GLN A 150 30.42 -10.27 -11.26
N GLN A 151 30.92 -10.78 -10.13
CA GLN A 151 31.67 -12.04 -10.07
C GLN A 151 30.77 -13.28 -10.17
N TYR A 152 29.49 -13.14 -9.84
CA TYR A 152 28.56 -14.26 -9.69
C TYR A 152 27.39 -14.22 -10.66
N LEU A 153 27.00 -13.02 -11.13
CA LEU A 153 25.74 -12.86 -11.85
C LEU A 153 25.86 -11.78 -12.92
N GLU A 154 25.37 -12.06 -14.13
CA GLU A 154 25.29 -11.06 -15.20
C GLU A 154 24.26 -9.96 -14.87
N PRO A 155 24.38 -8.75 -15.45
CA PRO A 155 23.48 -7.63 -15.16
C PRO A 155 22.00 -7.95 -15.38
N VAL A 156 21.68 -8.65 -16.47
CA VAL A 156 20.29 -9.03 -16.81
C VAL A 156 19.69 -9.89 -15.70
N TYR A 157 20.41 -10.91 -15.24
CA TYR A 157 19.93 -11.81 -14.19
C TYR A 157 19.77 -11.07 -12.86
N PHE A 158 20.71 -10.21 -12.49
CA PHE A 158 20.57 -9.41 -11.27
C PHE A 158 19.31 -8.55 -11.30
N TYR A 159 19.02 -7.95 -12.45
CA TYR A 159 17.84 -7.13 -12.65
C TYR A 159 16.54 -7.94 -12.50
N ILE A 160 16.38 -9.04 -13.25
CA ILE A 160 15.14 -9.84 -13.20
C ILE A 160 14.98 -10.60 -11.87
N TYR A 161 16.05 -11.12 -11.29
CA TYR A 161 15.98 -11.84 -10.01
C TYR A 161 15.63 -10.92 -8.85
N THR A 162 16.00 -9.64 -8.91
CA THR A 162 15.52 -8.65 -7.93
C THR A 162 14.00 -8.51 -8.01
N LEU A 163 13.44 -8.42 -9.22
CA LEU A 163 11.99 -8.34 -9.44
C LEU A 163 11.25 -9.60 -8.98
N PHE A 164 11.82 -10.79 -9.23
CA PHE A 164 11.28 -12.04 -8.69
C PHE A 164 11.40 -12.10 -7.17
N GLY A 165 12.48 -11.59 -6.58
CA GLY A 165 12.64 -11.47 -5.13
C GLY A 165 11.59 -10.55 -4.50
N LEU A 166 11.24 -9.45 -5.18
CA LEU A 166 10.15 -8.57 -4.74
C LEU A 166 8.78 -9.26 -4.74
N GLN A 167 8.55 -10.27 -5.60
CA GLN A 167 7.32 -11.05 -5.53
C GLN A 167 7.23 -11.89 -4.24
N ALA A 168 8.36 -12.34 -3.69
CA ALA A 168 8.37 -12.96 -2.37
C ALA A 168 7.86 -12.00 -1.29
N VAL A 169 8.34 -10.75 -1.32
CA VAL A 169 7.91 -9.70 -0.38
C VAL A 169 6.41 -9.44 -0.51
N TYR A 170 5.88 -9.40 -1.74
CA TYR A 170 4.45 -9.23 -1.99
C TYR A 170 3.62 -10.35 -1.38
N VAL A 171 3.97 -11.62 -1.62
CA VAL A 171 3.24 -12.78 -1.08
C VAL A 171 3.34 -12.85 0.44
N ILE A 172 4.50 -12.56 1.02
CA ILE A 172 4.68 -12.50 2.48
C ILE A 172 3.77 -11.41 3.06
N ALA A 173 3.72 -10.22 2.46
CA ALA A 173 2.87 -9.14 2.94
C ALA A 173 1.38 -9.47 2.81
N LEU A 174 0.95 -10.12 1.73
CA LEU A 174 -0.41 -10.62 1.55
C LEU A 174 -0.77 -11.66 2.63
N TYR A 175 0.12 -12.64 2.85
CA TYR A 175 -0.02 -13.65 3.88
C TYR A 175 -0.17 -13.03 5.27
N VAL A 176 0.72 -12.10 5.62
CA VAL A 176 0.71 -11.39 6.90
C VAL A 176 -0.57 -10.58 7.05
N THR A 177 -1.03 -9.88 5.99
CA THR A 177 -2.29 -9.13 6.03
C THR A 177 -3.47 -10.06 6.34
N SER A 178 -3.59 -11.18 5.63
CA SER A 178 -4.65 -12.16 5.87
C SER A 178 -4.60 -12.73 7.29
N TRP A 179 -3.41 -13.08 7.78
CA TRP A 179 -3.23 -13.55 9.15
C TRP A 179 -3.60 -12.47 10.18
N LEU A 180 -3.17 -11.23 9.97
CA LEU A 180 -3.48 -10.12 10.88
C LEU A 180 -4.99 -9.89 11.03
N LEU A 181 -5.76 -10.11 9.95
CA LEU A 181 -7.21 -9.96 9.92
C LEU A 181 -7.96 -11.16 10.51
N SER A 182 -7.51 -12.39 10.27
CA SER A 182 -8.20 -13.62 10.71
C SER A 182 -7.78 -14.11 12.10
N GLY A 183 -6.58 -13.73 12.56
CA GLY A 183 -5.94 -14.27 13.76
C GLY A 183 -5.26 -15.64 13.56
N THR A 184 -5.32 -16.24 12.37
CA THR A 184 -4.75 -17.57 12.09
C THR A 184 -3.74 -17.50 10.94
N TRP A 185 -2.60 -18.18 11.08
CA TRP A 185 -1.61 -18.26 10.00
C TRP A 185 -2.12 -19.09 8.81
N LEU A 186 -3.08 -19.99 9.05
CA LEU A 186 -3.70 -20.82 8.02
C LEU A 186 -4.46 -19.98 6.97
N SER A 187 -5.12 -18.89 7.36
CA SER A 187 -5.74 -17.99 6.37
C SER A 187 -4.71 -17.29 5.50
N GLY A 188 -3.51 -17.03 6.06
CA GLY A 188 -2.37 -16.52 5.31
C GLY A 188 -1.97 -17.52 4.22
N LEU A 189 -1.84 -18.80 4.60
CA LEU A 189 -1.52 -19.88 3.66
C LEU A 189 -2.57 -19.95 2.54
N LEU A 190 -3.86 -19.95 2.87
CA LEU A 190 -4.92 -19.98 1.88
C LEU A 190 -4.89 -18.77 0.93
N ALA A 191 -4.65 -17.56 1.46
CA ALA A 191 -4.53 -16.35 0.63
C ALA A 191 -3.32 -16.41 -0.31
N ALA A 192 -2.16 -16.88 0.18
CA ALA A 192 -0.98 -17.07 -0.63
C ALA A 192 -1.19 -18.14 -1.72
N CYS A 193 -1.76 -19.29 -1.37
CA CYS A 193 -2.11 -20.33 -2.33
C CYS A 193 -3.05 -19.79 -3.42
N TRP A 194 -4.13 -19.10 -3.02
CA TRP A 194 -5.06 -18.49 -3.98
C TRP A 194 -4.37 -17.50 -4.92
N TYR A 195 -3.48 -16.67 -4.41
CA TYR A 195 -2.73 -15.73 -5.23
C TYR A 195 -1.81 -16.44 -6.24
N ILE A 196 -1.07 -17.46 -5.79
CA ILE A 196 -0.13 -18.21 -6.62
C ILE A 196 -0.88 -19.00 -7.71
N THR A 197 -2.03 -19.59 -7.38
CA THR A 197 -2.84 -20.36 -8.35
C THR A 197 -3.50 -19.46 -9.39
N ASN A 198 -3.92 -18.25 -9.00
CA ASN A 198 -4.57 -17.29 -9.91
C ASN A 198 -3.59 -16.25 -10.48
N ARG A 199 -2.28 -16.57 -10.53
CA ARG A 199 -1.22 -15.62 -10.89
C ARG A 199 -1.45 -14.87 -12.20
N VAL A 200 -2.08 -15.52 -13.19
CA VAL A 200 -2.32 -14.95 -14.52
C VAL A 200 -3.19 -13.69 -14.44
N ASP A 201 -4.12 -13.65 -13.48
CA ASP A 201 -5.01 -12.51 -13.26
C ASP A 201 -4.48 -11.55 -12.18
N THR A 202 -3.64 -12.05 -11.26
CA THR A 202 -3.20 -11.26 -10.09
C THR A 202 -1.87 -10.53 -10.30
N THR A 203 -1.04 -10.96 -11.26
CA THR A 203 0.25 -10.31 -11.53
C THR A 203 0.66 -10.41 -13.00
N ARG A 204 1.43 -9.42 -13.45
CA ARG A 204 1.99 -9.35 -14.81
C ARG A 204 3.47 -9.65 -14.84
N VAL A 205 4.06 -10.06 -13.72
CA VAL A 205 5.49 -10.34 -13.59
C VAL A 205 5.96 -11.45 -14.53
N GLU A 206 5.09 -12.39 -14.88
CA GLU A 206 5.37 -13.49 -15.80
C GLU A 206 5.63 -12.98 -17.24
N PHE A 207 4.79 -12.06 -17.73
CA PHE A 207 4.83 -11.63 -19.14
C PHE A 207 5.68 -10.37 -19.36
N THR A 208 5.77 -9.51 -18.35
CA THR A 208 6.32 -8.17 -18.47
C THR A 208 7.05 -7.82 -17.18
N ILE A 209 8.23 -8.41 -17.02
CA ILE A 209 8.96 -8.47 -15.74
C ILE A 209 9.23 -7.08 -15.13
N PRO A 210 9.95 -6.15 -15.80
CA PRO A 210 10.36 -4.89 -15.19
C PRO A 210 9.31 -3.77 -15.24
N LEU A 211 8.03 -4.10 -15.36
CA LEU A 211 6.98 -3.09 -15.23
C LEU A 211 7.00 -2.41 -13.86
N ARG A 212 6.64 -1.12 -13.85
CA ARG A 212 6.59 -0.29 -12.66
C ARG A 212 5.64 -0.86 -11.60
N GLU A 213 4.54 -1.47 -12.01
CA GLU A 213 3.60 -2.17 -11.13
C GLU A 213 4.29 -3.29 -10.34
N ASN A 214 5.14 -4.09 -11.00
CA ASN A 214 5.82 -5.22 -10.36
C ASN A 214 6.86 -4.78 -9.34
N TRP A 215 7.41 -3.56 -9.51
CA TRP A 215 8.23 -2.91 -8.49
C TRP A 215 7.39 -2.41 -7.31
N ALA A 216 6.26 -1.76 -7.60
CA ALA A 216 5.53 -0.96 -6.63
C ALA A 216 4.54 -1.76 -5.77
N LEU A 217 3.81 -2.72 -6.35
CA LEU A 217 2.81 -3.51 -5.65
C LEU A 217 3.35 -4.26 -4.40
N PRO A 218 4.58 -4.82 -4.40
CA PRO A 218 5.24 -5.34 -3.19
C PRO A 218 5.25 -4.34 -2.03
N PHE A 219 5.66 -3.09 -2.28
CA PHE A 219 5.69 -2.05 -1.25
C PHE A 219 4.29 -1.63 -0.83
N PHE A 220 3.33 -1.60 -1.76
CA PHE A 220 1.93 -1.36 -1.42
C PHE A 220 1.34 -2.46 -0.53
N ALA A 221 1.63 -3.74 -0.79
CA ALA A 221 1.18 -4.83 0.06
C ALA A 221 1.79 -4.74 1.47
N VAL A 222 3.08 -4.40 1.58
CA VAL A 222 3.73 -4.14 2.89
C VAL A 222 3.06 -2.97 3.60
N GLN A 223 2.73 -1.90 2.88
CA GLN A 223 1.99 -0.75 3.41
C GLN A 223 0.62 -1.18 3.96
N ILE A 224 -0.15 -1.99 3.22
CA ILE A 224 -1.44 -2.51 3.65
C ILE A 224 -1.28 -3.36 4.92
N ALA A 225 -0.32 -4.29 4.95
CA ALA A 225 -0.05 -5.11 6.14
C ALA A 225 0.29 -4.25 7.38
N ALA A 226 1.12 -3.22 7.19
CA ALA A 226 1.50 -2.29 8.24
C ALA A 226 0.32 -1.42 8.72
N ILE A 227 -0.53 -0.94 7.81
CA ILE A 227 -1.75 -0.21 8.16
C ILE A 227 -2.73 -1.12 8.93
N THR A 228 -2.91 -2.36 8.49
CA THR A 228 -3.74 -3.35 9.19
C THR A 228 -3.23 -3.59 10.61
N TYR A 229 -1.91 -3.68 10.80
CA TYR A 229 -1.33 -3.79 12.14
C TYR A 229 -1.52 -2.50 12.96
N LEU A 230 -1.31 -1.32 12.36
CA LEU A 230 -1.46 -0.01 13.00
C LEU A 230 -2.88 0.20 13.56
N LEU A 231 -3.90 -0.25 12.83
CA LEU A 231 -5.31 -0.06 13.21
C LEU A 231 -5.78 -0.98 14.36
N ARG A 232 -4.92 -1.87 14.89
CA ARG A 232 -5.23 -2.64 16.10
C ARG A 232 -5.47 -1.74 17.31
N THR A 233 -6.35 -2.17 18.21
CA THR A 233 -6.85 -1.39 19.35
C THR A 233 -5.77 -1.13 20.42
N HIS A 234 -4.91 -2.10 20.69
CA HIS A 234 -3.90 -2.01 21.74
C HIS A 234 -2.50 -2.17 21.14
N LEU A 235 -1.79 -1.05 20.94
CA LEU A 235 -0.39 -1.02 20.53
C LEU A 235 0.41 -0.28 21.59
N GLN A 236 1.61 -0.78 21.88
CA GLN A 236 2.55 -0.02 22.70
C GLN A 236 3.06 1.21 21.91
N PRO A 237 3.36 2.35 22.55
CA PRO A 237 3.79 3.56 21.85
C PRO A 237 5.02 3.36 20.95
N ALA A 238 5.97 2.52 21.36
CA ALA A 238 7.14 2.18 20.56
C ALA A 238 6.77 1.39 19.29
N GLN A 239 5.87 0.41 19.42
CA GLN A 239 5.38 -0.39 18.30
C GLN A 239 4.56 0.46 17.32
N GLU A 240 3.74 1.39 17.83
CA GLU A 240 2.99 2.33 17.00
C GLU A 240 3.93 3.21 16.16
N ARG A 241 4.98 3.78 16.78
CA ARG A 241 6.00 4.58 16.06
C ARG A 241 6.73 3.76 15.00
N LEU A 242 7.15 2.54 15.33
CA LEU A 242 7.81 1.64 14.38
C LEU A 242 6.89 1.31 13.20
N THR A 243 5.61 1.06 13.48
CA THR A 243 4.62 0.76 12.44
C THR A 243 4.36 1.96 11.55
N LEU A 244 4.23 3.16 12.12
CA LEU A 244 4.11 4.40 11.35
C LEU A 244 5.32 4.65 10.45
N MET A 245 6.53 4.36 10.95
CA MET A 245 7.75 4.42 10.14
C MET A 245 7.73 3.41 9.00
N ALA A 246 7.29 2.17 9.25
CA ALA A 246 7.12 1.16 8.21
C ALA A 246 6.09 1.59 7.16
N VAL A 247 4.95 2.16 7.56
CA VAL A 247 3.95 2.72 6.65
C VAL A 247 4.55 3.86 5.83
N PHE A 248 5.32 4.77 6.44
CA PHE A 248 5.99 5.86 5.73
C PHE A 248 6.98 5.35 4.68
N ILE A 249 7.90 4.45 5.05
CA ILE A 249 8.89 3.88 4.14
C ILE A 249 8.20 3.13 3.00
N ALA A 250 7.22 2.29 3.30
CA ALA A 250 6.48 1.53 2.28
C ALA A 250 5.69 2.45 1.34
N THR A 251 5.04 3.49 1.87
CA THR A 251 4.33 4.50 1.06
C THR A 251 5.30 5.26 0.17
N PHE A 252 6.43 5.69 0.71
CA PHE A 252 7.46 6.40 -0.05
C PHE A 252 8.02 5.55 -1.20
N LEU A 253 8.40 4.30 -0.93
CA LEU A 253 8.92 3.39 -1.95
C LEU A 253 7.85 3.04 -3.00
N PHE A 254 6.60 2.83 -2.58
CA PHE A 254 5.47 2.63 -3.50
C PHE A 254 5.29 3.83 -4.43
N SER A 255 5.31 5.05 -3.88
CA SER A 255 5.15 6.27 -4.66
C SER A 255 6.36 6.59 -5.54
N LEU A 256 7.57 6.26 -5.10
CA LEU A 256 8.79 6.46 -5.87
C LEU A 256 8.86 5.50 -7.06
N THR A 257 8.41 4.25 -6.91
CA THR A 257 8.60 3.23 -7.96
C THR A 257 7.52 3.23 -9.04
N TRP A 258 6.38 3.91 -8.83
CA TRP A 258 5.28 3.94 -9.80
C TRP A 258 4.56 5.30 -9.88
N GLN A 259 4.50 5.87 -11.07
CA GLN A 259 3.90 7.19 -11.33
C GLN A 259 2.38 7.26 -11.07
N PHE A 260 1.67 6.14 -11.23
CA PHE A 260 0.20 6.10 -11.08
C PHE A 260 -0.26 5.76 -9.65
N ASN A 261 0.68 5.67 -8.70
CA ASN A 261 0.40 5.37 -7.29
C ASN A 261 -0.68 6.29 -6.68
N GLN A 262 -0.74 7.55 -7.12
CA GLN A 262 -1.68 8.56 -6.64
C GLN A 262 -3.16 8.14 -6.75
N PHE A 263 -3.52 7.31 -7.73
CA PHE A 263 -4.89 6.83 -7.88
C PHE A 263 -5.24 5.77 -6.85
N MET A 264 -4.33 4.81 -6.62
CA MET A 264 -4.50 3.77 -5.60
C MET A 264 -4.58 4.40 -4.20
N MET A 265 -3.69 5.36 -3.93
CA MET A 265 -3.65 6.09 -2.68
C MET A 265 -4.89 6.98 -2.47
N LEU A 266 -5.48 7.53 -3.54
CA LEU A 266 -6.75 8.27 -3.47
C LEU A 266 -7.91 7.35 -3.07
N ILE A 267 -7.98 6.14 -3.63
CA ILE A 267 -9.00 5.16 -3.24
C ILE A 267 -8.82 4.77 -1.77
N GLN A 268 -7.58 4.52 -1.33
CA GLN A 268 -7.26 4.24 0.07
C GLN A 268 -7.66 5.42 0.98
N ALA A 269 -7.32 6.65 0.60
CA ALA A 269 -7.66 7.88 1.33
C ALA A 269 -9.17 8.07 1.46
N LEU A 270 -9.93 7.77 0.40
CA LEU A 270 -11.39 7.83 0.39
C LEU A 270 -12.00 6.75 1.30
N ALA A 271 -11.47 5.52 1.26
CA ALA A 271 -11.90 4.46 2.17
C ALA A 271 -11.66 4.83 3.65
N LEU A 272 -10.48 5.37 3.97
CA LEU A 272 -10.17 5.87 5.31
C LEU A 272 -11.09 7.02 5.72
N PHE A 273 -11.44 7.90 4.77
CA PHE A 273 -12.35 9.02 5.03
C PHE A 273 -13.76 8.53 5.38
N ILE A 274 -14.30 7.58 4.61
CA ILE A 274 -15.61 6.97 4.86
C ILE A 274 -15.61 6.28 6.23
N LEU A 275 -14.59 5.47 6.53
CA LEU A 275 -14.52 4.74 7.80
C LEU A 275 -14.37 5.67 9.02
N ASP A 276 -13.62 6.77 8.90
CA ASP A 276 -13.53 7.77 9.97
C ASP A 276 -14.84 8.57 10.13
N CYS A 277 -15.53 8.90 9.03
CA CYS A 277 -16.86 9.50 9.05
C CYS A 277 -17.89 8.62 9.79
N LEU A 278 -17.79 7.30 9.61
CA LEU A 278 -18.61 6.31 10.29
C LEU A 278 -18.15 6.00 11.72
N ASP A 279 -17.10 6.68 12.21
CA ASP A 279 -16.55 6.48 13.56
C ASP A 279 -16.06 5.05 13.82
N MET A 280 -15.62 4.36 12.76
CA MET A 280 -15.11 2.99 12.83
C MET A 280 -13.60 2.94 13.09
N LEU A 281 -12.90 4.07 12.95
CA LEU A 281 -11.45 4.16 13.10
C LEU A 281 -11.03 5.24 14.10
N PRO A 282 -9.90 5.04 14.81
CA PRO A 282 -9.30 6.07 15.63
C PRO A 282 -8.82 7.26 14.78
N THR A 283 -9.45 8.42 14.96
CA THR A 283 -9.18 9.62 14.17
C THR A 283 -7.72 10.08 14.21
N ALA A 284 -7.01 9.88 15.32
CA ALA A 284 -5.58 10.22 15.42
C ALA A 284 -4.72 9.39 14.46
N LYS A 285 -4.96 8.08 14.37
CA LYS A 285 -4.23 7.17 13.47
C LYS A 285 -4.51 7.51 12.01
N VAL A 286 -5.77 7.77 11.68
CA VAL A 286 -6.18 8.19 10.33
C VAL A 286 -5.53 9.52 9.92
N THR A 287 -5.41 10.47 10.84
CA THR A 287 -4.72 11.74 10.59
C THR A 287 -3.24 11.53 10.25
N TRP A 288 -2.55 10.65 10.99
CA TRP A 288 -1.17 10.30 10.67
C TRP A 288 -1.02 9.64 9.31
N LEU A 289 -1.97 8.79 8.90
CA LEU A 289 -1.97 8.20 7.55
C LEU A 289 -2.03 9.28 6.47
N TYR A 290 -2.95 10.25 6.57
CA TYR A 290 -3.00 11.36 5.61
C TYR A 290 -1.70 12.17 5.56
N ILE A 291 -1.11 12.45 6.72
CA ILE A 291 0.17 13.17 6.82
C ILE A 291 1.28 12.37 6.12
N ILE A 292 1.37 11.06 6.35
CA ILE A 292 2.34 10.17 5.71
C ILE A 292 2.16 10.15 4.19
N GLN A 293 0.93 10.07 3.70
CA GLN A 293 0.66 10.10 2.26
C GLN A 293 1.11 11.40 1.62
N ILE A 294 0.78 12.55 2.23
CA ILE A 294 1.21 13.87 1.74
C ILE A 294 2.73 13.99 1.80
N SER A 295 3.35 13.69 2.95
CA SER A 295 4.80 13.87 3.11
C SER A 295 5.62 12.94 2.22
N GLY A 296 5.16 11.69 2.02
CA GLY A 296 5.76 10.75 1.07
C GLY A 296 5.71 11.27 -0.37
N LEU A 297 4.57 11.78 -0.82
CA LEU A 297 4.44 12.35 -2.17
C LEU A 297 5.24 13.63 -2.36
N LEU A 298 5.29 14.50 -1.35
CA LEU A 298 6.13 15.70 -1.41
C LEU A 298 7.62 15.33 -1.48
N LEU A 299 8.06 14.30 -0.75
CA LEU A 299 9.43 13.81 -0.84
C LEU A 299 9.73 13.25 -2.24
N VAL A 300 8.82 12.46 -2.82
CA VAL A 300 8.95 11.98 -4.21
C VAL A 300 8.97 13.14 -5.19
N CYS A 301 8.13 14.15 -4.99
CA CYS A 301 8.12 15.36 -5.81
C CYS A 301 9.47 16.09 -5.79
N VAL A 302 10.12 16.21 -4.62
CA VAL A 302 11.47 16.79 -4.52
C VAL A 302 12.51 15.94 -5.25
N LEU A 303 12.45 14.61 -5.10
CA LEU A 303 13.36 13.70 -5.79
C LEU A 303 13.18 13.72 -7.31
N GLN A 304 11.95 13.92 -7.77
CA GLN A 304 11.55 14.02 -9.19
C GLN A 304 11.57 15.47 -9.70
N PHE A 305 12.52 16.29 -9.23
CA PHE A 305 12.78 17.64 -9.78
C PHE A 305 11.56 18.57 -9.77
N PHE A 306 10.73 18.50 -8.72
CA PHE A 306 9.51 19.28 -8.57
C PHE A 306 8.47 19.02 -9.66
N ASN A 307 8.31 17.74 -10.03
CA ASN A 307 7.28 17.32 -10.98
C ASN A 307 5.89 17.87 -10.60
N SER A 308 5.42 18.80 -11.42
CA SER A 308 4.19 19.57 -11.19
C SER A 308 2.93 18.69 -11.22
N MET A 309 2.97 17.54 -11.90
CA MET A 309 1.85 16.59 -11.97
C MET A 309 1.54 15.97 -10.60
N ILE A 310 2.56 15.72 -9.77
CA ILE A 310 2.36 15.18 -8.41
C ILE A 310 1.66 16.22 -7.54
N LEU A 311 2.11 17.48 -7.60
CA LEU A 311 1.50 18.59 -6.85
C LEU A 311 0.05 18.85 -7.29
N GLY A 312 -0.21 18.76 -8.60
CA GLY A 312 -1.55 18.88 -9.19
C GLY A 312 -2.50 17.70 -8.94
N SER A 313 -2.03 16.65 -8.26
CA SER A 313 -2.81 15.43 -7.99
C SER A 313 -4.07 15.71 -7.17
N LEU A 314 -5.12 14.95 -7.50
CA LEU A 314 -6.37 15.00 -6.74
C LEU A 314 -6.16 14.48 -5.30
N LEU A 315 -5.21 13.57 -5.11
CA LEU A 315 -4.86 13.00 -3.81
C LEU A 315 -4.34 14.03 -2.81
N ILE A 316 -3.34 14.84 -3.19
CA ILE A 316 -2.81 15.89 -2.30
C ILE A 316 -3.92 16.87 -1.96
N SER A 317 -4.70 17.29 -2.96
CA SER A 317 -5.83 18.22 -2.77
C SER A 317 -6.87 17.64 -1.81
N PHE A 318 -7.20 16.36 -1.94
CA PHE A 318 -8.16 15.65 -1.09
C PHE A 318 -7.66 15.53 0.34
N ASN A 319 -6.43 15.03 0.54
CA ASN A 319 -5.87 14.83 1.87
C ASN A 319 -5.73 16.16 2.64
N VAL A 320 -5.25 17.22 1.96
CA VAL A 320 -5.18 18.57 2.56
C VAL A 320 -6.58 19.07 2.91
N SER A 321 -7.57 18.86 2.05
CA SER A 321 -8.97 19.25 2.31
C SER A 321 -9.55 18.54 3.52
N VAL A 322 -9.30 17.24 3.67
CA VAL A 322 -9.73 16.47 4.84
C VAL A 322 -9.09 17.03 6.12
N LEU A 323 -7.80 17.33 6.10
CA LEU A 323 -7.10 17.91 7.27
C LEU A 323 -7.65 19.30 7.63
N ILE A 324 -7.89 20.17 6.64
CA ILE A 324 -8.49 21.49 6.85
C ILE A 324 -9.93 21.37 7.38
N ALA A 325 -10.76 20.53 6.76
CA ALA A 325 -12.15 20.34 7.16
C ALA A 325 -12.26 19.85 8.62
N ARG A 326 -11.32 19.02 9.07
CA ARG A 326 -11.24 18.58 10.49
C ARG A 326 -10.93 19.72 11.45
N ILE A 327 -10.09 20.67 11.06
CA ILE A 327 -9.77 21.85 11.88
C ILE A 327 -11.01 22.75 12.02
N ILE A 328 -11.75 22.93 10.92
CA ILE A 328 -12.96 23.77 10.85
C ILE A 328 -14.11 23.13 11.63
N GLN A 329 -14.41 21.86 11.37
CA GLN A 329 -15.57 21.17 11.94
C GLN A 329 -15.18 20.29 13.12
N LYS A 330 -15.12 20.90 14.31
CA LYS A 330 -14.93 20.18 15.57
C LYS A 330 -16.25 19.53 16.04
N ASN A 331 -16.15 18.45 16.81
CA ASN A 331 -17.30 17.77 17.44
C ASN A 331 -18.34 17.16 16.49
N LEU A 332 -17.92 16.62 15.34
CA LEU A 332 -18.77 15.86 14.41
C LEU A 332 -19.55 14.72 15.09
N LYS A 333 -18.97 14.12 16.13
CA LYS A 333 -19.50 12.94 16.83
C LYS A 333 -20.50 13.28 17.96
N LYS A 334 -20.78 14.57 18.23
CA LYS A 334 -21.67 14.99 19.34
C LYS A 334 -23.06 15.39 18.84
N GLY A 335 -24.09 14.90 19.53
CA GLY A 335 -25.51 15.25 19.31
C GLY A 335 -26.38 14.04 18.97
N GLY A 336 -27.70 14.26 18.88
CA GLY A 336 -28.64 13.21 18.43
C GLY A 336 -28.42 12.80 16.97
N LEU A 337 -28.97 11.65 16.58
CA LEU A 337 -28.84 11.06 15.24
C LEU A 337 -29.07 12.04 14.07
N PRO A 338 -30.16 12.84 14.01
CA PRO A 338 -30.38 13.75 12.88
C PRO A 338 -29.34 14.88 12.83
N ASN A 339 -28.91 15.40 13.98
CA ASN A 339 -27.88 16.43 14.05
C ASN A 339 -26.51 15.89 13.62
N ARG A 340 -26.19 14.64 13.98
CA ARG A 340 -24.97 13.95 13.54
C ARG A 340 -24.97 13.74 12.02
N LEU A 341 -26.11 13.31 11.46
CA LEU A 341 -26.25 13.12 10.01
C LEU A 341 -26.10 14.45 9.25
N GLY A 342 -26.75 15.52 9.72
CA GLY A 342 -26.61 16.85 9.11
C GLY A 342 -25.17 17.37 9.13
N LYS A 343 -24.48 17.24 10.27
CA LYS A 343 -23.05 17.60 10.38
C LYS A 343 -22.17 16.76 9.45
N LEU A 344 -22.46 15.46 9.32
CA LEU A 344 -21.72 14.57 8.43
C LEU A 344 -21.90 14.94 6.96
N ILE A 345 -23.14 15.20 6.51
CA ILE A 345 -23.41 15.66 5.14
C ILE A 345 -22.66 16.97 4.86
N LEU A 346 -22.70 17.92 5.81
CA LEU A 346 -21.96 19.17 5.70
C LEU A 346 -20.44 18.92 5.64
N HIS A 347 -19.91 17.94 6.38
CA HIS A 347 -18.50 17.57 6.34
C HIS A 347 -18.07 17.04 4.98
N VAL A 348 -18.85 16.11 4.43
CA VAL A 348 -18.58 15.53 3.10
C VAL A 348 -18.64 16.62 2.03
N LEU A 349 -19.67 17.47 2.05
CA LEU A 349 -19.80 18.59 1.10
C LEU A 349 -18.63 19.58 1.23
N LEU A 350 -18.21 19.91 2.46
CA LEU A 350 -17.08 20.78 2.72
C LEU A 350 -15.79 20.19 2.14
N VAL A 351 -15.49 18.92 2.43
CA VAL A 351 -14.29 18.24 1.92
C VAL A 351 -14.29 18.19 0.39
N LEU A 352 -15.42 17.84 -0.25
CA LEU A 352 -15.52 17.81 -1.71
C LEU A 352 -15.32 19.19 -2.33
N CYS A 353 -15.97 20.22 -1.78
CA CYS A 353 -15.82 21.60 -2.26
C CYS A 353 -14.38 22.09 -2.11
N LEU A 354 -13.78 21.92 -0.94
CA LEU A 354 -12.37 22.27 -0.69
C LEU A 354 -11.44 21.51 -1.63
N THR A 355 -11.67 20.23 -1.87
CA THR A 355 -10.83 19.41 -2.76
C THR A 355 -10.83 19.97 -4.17
N LEU A 356 -12.01 20.30 -4.71
CA LEU A 356 -12.13 20.88 -6.04
C LEU A 356 -11.53 22.29 -6.12
N LEU A 357 -11.72 23.13 -5.09
CA LEU A 357 -11.17 24.48 -5.05
C LEU A 357 -9.64 24.46 -4.99
N ILE A 358 -9.07 23.68 -4.06
CA ILE A 358 -7.62 23.52 -3.92
C ILE A 358 -7.03 22.93 -5.20
N ASN A 359 -7.64 21.89 -5.78
CA ASN A 359 -7.13 21.29 -7.01
C ASN A 359 -7.15 22.26 -8.18
N LYS A 360 -8.24 23.00 -8.39
CA LYS A 360 -8.34 24.03 -9.43
C LYS A 360 -7.33 25.15 -9.22
N PHE A 361 -7.14 25.58 -7.97
CA PHE A 361 -6.19 26.63 -7.61
C PHE A 361 -4.74 26.20 -7.91
N ILE A 362 -4.34 25.01 -7.46
CA ILE A 362 -3.00 24.45 -7.72
C ILE A 362 -2.77 24.31 -9.23
N LYS A 363 -3.72 23.73 -9.96
CA LYS A 363 -3.61 23.58 -11.42
C LYS A 363 -3.50 24.92 -12.14
N LYS A 364 -4.22 25.94 -11.68
CA LYS A 364 -4.13 27.30 -12.24
C LYS A 364 -2.77 27.95 -11.99
N ILE A 365 -2.20 27.79 -10.79
CA ILE A 365 -0.88 28.33 -10.45
C ILE A 365 0.23 27.64 -11.25
N LEU A 366 0.14 26.31 -11.38
CA LEU A 366 1.16 25.51 -12.05
C LEU A 366 0.96 25.42 -13.57
N HIS A 367 -0.03 26.13 -14.12
CA HIS A 367 -0.39 26.09 -15.54
C HIS A 367 -0.56 24.68 -16.10
N LEU A 368 -1.15 23.79 -15.29
CA LEU A 368 -1.35 22.39 -15.66
C LEU A 368 -2.59 22.27 -16.55
N GLU A 369 -2.41 21.72 -17.76
CA GLU A 369 -3.53 21.20 -18.54
C GLU A 369 -4.14 20.02 -17.76
N SER A 370 -5.46 20.03 -17.59
CA SER A 370 -6.10 18.96 -16.82
C SER A 370 -5.88 17.61 -17.49
N ASP A 371 -5.71 16.53 -16.71
CA ASP A 371 -5.63 15.13 -17.18
C ASP A 371 -6.93 14.67 -17.88
N GLU A 372 -7.34 15.36 -18.94
CA GLU A 372 -8.54 15.05 -19.71
C GLU A 372 -8.47 13.63 -20.25
N HIS A 373 -7.27 13.10 -20.50
CA HIS A 373 -7.07 11.72 -20.97
C HIS A 373 -7.61 10.66 -20.00
N ILE A 374 -7.42 10.85 -18.69
CA ILE A 374 -7.89 9.89 -17.68
C ILE A 374 -9.41 9.97 -17.55
N PHE A 375 -9.96 11.19 -17.56
CA PHE A 375 -11.40 11.38 -17.56
C PHE A 375 -12.04 10.87 -18.85
N LYS A 376 -11.41 11.05 -20.02
CA LYS A 376 -11.83 10.47 -21.30
C LYS A 376 -11.81 8.95 -21.25
N PHE A 377 -10.77 8.34 -20.66
CA PHE A 377 -10.69 6.89 -20.48
C PHE A 377 -11.79 6.36 -19.55
N LEU A 378 -12.03 7.00 -18.41
CA LEU A 378 -13.13 6.64 -17.52
C LEU A 378 -14.48 6.81 -18.22
N LYS A 379 -14.68 7.93 -18.91
CA LYS A 379 -15.89 8.21 -19.68
C LYS A 379 -16.14 7.13 -20.73
N ALA A 380 -15.10 6.71 -21.46
CA ALA A 380 -15.16 5.61 -22.42
C ALA A 380 -15.50 4.27 -21.75
N LYS A 381 -14.85 3.95 -20.62
CA LYS A 381 -15.06 2.70 -19.88
C LYS A 381 -16.47 2.60 -19.27
N PHE A 382 -17.07 3.73 -18.91
CA PHE A 382 -18.46 3.83 -18.45
C PHE A 382 -19.47 4.06 -19.58
N GLY A 383 -19.05 3.99 -20.85
CA GLY A 383 -19.95 4.14 -22.02
C GLY A 383 -20.46 5.57 -22.28
N PHE A 384 -19.94 6.56 -21.57
CA PHE A 384 -20.26 7.99 -21.76
C PHE A 384 -19.34 8.68 -22.78
N GLY A 385 -18.31 7.98 -23.28
CA GLY A 385 -17.35 8.51 -24.24
C GLY A 385 -18.05 8.77 -25.57
N ALA A 386 -17.88 9.95 -26.14
CA ALA A 386 -18.34 10.19 -27.50
C ALA A 386 -17.52 9.29 -28.43
N THR A 387 -18.18 8.32 -29.08
CA THR A 387 -17.63 7.65 -30.26
C THR A 387 -17.61 8.63 -31.42
N ARG A 388 -16.58 9.47 -31.47
CA ARG A 388 -16.02 10.06 -32.70
C ARG A 388 -14.79 10.90 -32.42
#